data_AF-A0A8C0XIK8-F1
#
_entry.id   AF-A0A8C0XIK8-F1
#
_cell.length_a   1.000
_cell.length_b   1.000
_cell.length_c   1.000
_cell.angle_alpha   90.00
_cell.angle_beta   90.00
_cell.angle_gamma   90.00
#
_symmetry.space_group_name_H-M   'P 1'
#
loop_
_entity.id
_entity.type
_entity.pdbx_description
1 polymer ?
#
loop_
_entity_poly.entity_id
_entity_poly.type
_entity_poly.pdbx_seq_one_letter_code
_entity_poly.pdbx_strand_id
1 'polypeptide(L)'
;HGKHKEKNDNHKIIFCFVWDLMIIKQNEGLDKEKINKIIMDIHKGSRFYGNELKKEKQVNQRIENMMQQKAQITSQQLRKAQLQVDKFAMDLEQSRNLNNTIVHVDMDAFYAAVEMRDNPELKDKPIAVGSMSMLVSR
;
A
#
# COMPACT_ATOMS: atom_id res chain seq x y z
N HIS A 1 -3.13 13.87 -44.34
CA HIS A 1 -4.40 13.39 -43.77
C HIS A 1 -4.31 13.45 -42.26
N GLY A 2 -4.63 14.62 -41.69
CA GLY A 2 -4.61 14.87 -40.26
C GLY A 2 -5.74 14.13 -39.56
N LYS A 3 -5.42 13.36 -38.53
CA LYS A 3 -6.41 12.80 -37.62
C LYS A 3 -6.59 13.77 -36.45
N HIS A 4 -7.67 14.54 -36.52
CA HIS A 4 -8.27 15.17 -35.35
C HIS A 4 -8.47 14.09 -34.26
N LYS A 5 -7.90 14.30 -33.08
CA LYS A 5 -8.32 13.61 -31.86
C LYS A 5 -9.18 14.58 -31.07
N GLU A 6 -10.46 14.26 -30.96
CA GLU A 6 -11.41 14.93 -30.08
C GLU A 6 -10.87 14.94 -28.64
N LYS A 7 -10.86 16.13 -28.04
CA LYS A 7 -10.73 16.30 -26.58
C LYS A 7 -12.04 15.89 -25.96
N ASN A 8 -12.02 14.79 -25.20
CA ASN A 8 -13.15 14.41 -24.36
C ASN A 8 -12.80 14.74 -22.90
N ASP A 9 -12.96 16.02 -22.57
CA ASP A 9 -12.75 16.59 -21.24
C ASP A 9 -13.93 16.22 -20.34
N ASN A 10 -13.90 15.04 -19.71
CA ASN A 10 -14.80 14.68 -18.59
C ASN A 10 -14.42 13.39 -17.86
N HIS A 11 -13.13 13.13 -17.63
CA HIS A 11 -12.72 12.02 -16.78
C HIS A 11 -12.36 12.54 -15.39
N LYS A 12 -13.24 12.32 -14.41
CA LYS A 12 -12.90 12.45 -12.98
C LYS A 12 -11.80 11.42 -12.68
N ILE A 13 -10.58 11.91 -12.53
CA ILE A 13 -9.41 11.09 -12.26
C ILE A 13 -9.42 10.71 -10.77
N ILE A 14 -9.36 9.40 -10.49
CA ILE A 14 -9.31 8.85 -9.13
C ILE A 14 -7.89 8.30 -8.95
N PHE A 15 -7.01 9.07 -8.30
CA PHE A 15 -5.70 8.58 -7.84
C PHE A 15 -5.82 7.95 -6.45
N CYS A 16 -5.70 6.63 -6.35
CA CYS A 16 -5.54 5.96 -5.05
C CYS A 16 -4.05 5.72 -4.81
N PHE A 17 -3.44 6.49 -3.90
CA PHE A 17 -2.08 6.26 -3.43
C PHE A 17 -2.11 5.39 -2.17
N VAL A 18 -1.70 4.12 -2.29
CA VAL A 18 -1.32 3.30 -1.13
C VAL A 18 0.18 3.47 -0.95
N TRP A 19 0.60 3.87 0.25
CA TRP A 19 2.01 4.13 0.54
C TRP A 19 2.63 2.84 1.10
N ASP A 20 3.33 2.11 0.24
CA ASP A 20 4.16 0.98 0.68
C ASP A 20 5.42 1.48 1.41
N LEU A 21 5.95 0.67 2.33
CA LEU A 21 7.07 1.03 3.21
C LEU A 21 8.34 1.50 2.45
N MET A 22 8.55 0.99 1.23
CA MET A 22 9.66 1.36 0.35
C MET A 22 9.47 2.74 -0.30
N ILE A 23 8.24 3.09 -0.69
CA ILE A 23 7.88 4.44 -1.18
C ILE A 23 8.00 5.46 -0.04
N ILE A 24 7.63 5.08 1.19
CA ILE A 24 7.71 5.96 2.36
C ILE A 24 9.15 6.42 2.62
N LYS A 25 10.14 5.53 2.49
CA LYS A 25 11.57 5.87 2.67
C LYS A 25 12.12 6.78 1.58
N GLN A 26 11.68 6.60 0.33
CA GLN A 26 12.11 7.47 -0.79
C GLN A 26 11.44 8.87 -0.75
N ASN A 27 10.33 9.00 0.00
CA ASN A 27 9.58 10.25 0.16
C ASN A 27 9.83 10.95 1.51
N GLU A 28 10.92 10.63 2.20
CA GLU A 28 11.34 11.34 3.41
C GLU A 28 11.60 12.82 3.08
N GLY A 29 10.82 13.72 3.69
CA GLY A 29 10.88 15.17 3.45
C GLY A 29 9.70 15.77 2.67
N LEU A 30 8.78 14.94 2.16
CA LEU A 30 7.54 15.44 1.56
C LEU A 30 6.50 15.83 2.63
N ASP A 31 5.79 16.95 2.38
CA ASP A 31 4.66 17.39 3.20
C ASP A 31 3.43 16.49 2.95
N LYS A 32 3.31 15.47 3.81
CA LYS A 32 2.25 14.47 3.76
C LYS A 32 0.86 15.09 3.92
N GLU A 33 0.73 16.14 4.75
CA GLU A 33 -0.56 16.78 5.00
C GLU A 33 -1.06 17.51 3.77
N LYS A 34 -0.17 18.28 3.11
CA LYS A 34 -0.50 18.97 1.86
C LYS A 34 -0.86 17.99 0.74
N ILE A 35 -0.11 16.91 0.58
CA ILE A 35 -0.39 15.87 -0.43
C ILE A 35 -1.74 15.21 -0.15
N ASN A 36 -1.99 14.80 1.09
CA ASN A 36 -3.25 14.17 1.47
C ASN A 36 -4.44 15.12 1.27
N LYS A 37 -4.27 16.41 1.56
CA LYS A 37 -5.32 17.42 1.33
C LYS A 37 -5.69 17.53 -0.14
N ILE A 38 -4.69 17.59 -1.04
CA ILE A 38 -4.92 17.64 -2.49
C ILE A 38 -5.67 16.39 -2.96
N ILE A 39 -5.27 15.20 -2.51
CA ILE A 39 -5.95 13.94 -2.84
C ILE A 39 -7.39 13.96 -2.33
N MET A 40 -7.60 14.38 -1.08
CA MET A 40 -8.94 14.46 -0.48
C MET A 40 -9.84 15.43 -1.24
N ASP A 41 -9.35 16.61 -1.59
CA ASP A 41 -10.12 17.62 -2.32
C ASP A 41 -10.55 17.13 -3.71
N ILE A 42 -9.70 16.36 -4.42
CA ILE A 42 -10.00 15.79 -5.74
C ILE A 42 -11.06 14.67 -5.64
N HIS A 43 -10.99 13.84 -4.58
CA HIS A 43 -11.82 12.64 -4.48
C HIS A 43 -13.16 12.86 -3.75
N LYS A 44 -13.29 13.97 -3.01
CA LYS A 44 -14.47 14.28 -2.21
C LYS A 44 -15.74 14.24 -3.06
N GLY A 45 -16.71 13.43 -2.63
CA GLY A 45 -18.01 13.27 -3.31
C GLY A 45 -18.02 12.25 -4.46
N SER A 46 -16.91 11.55 -4.74
CA SER A 46 -16.92 10.43 -5.69
C SER A 46 -17.57 9.17 -5.07
N ARG A 47 -18.11 8.28 -5.93
CA ARG A 47 -18.61 6.96 -5.49
C ARG A 47 -17.51 6.13 -4.82
N PHE A 48 -16.27 6.27 -5.29
CA PHE A 48 -15.09 5.63 -4.70
C PHE A 48 -14.85 6.14 -3.28
N TYR A 49 -14.83 7.45 -3.06
CA TYR A 49 -14.67 8.04 -1.72
C TYR A 49 -15.73 7.55 -0.73
N GLY A 50 -17.00 7.51 -1.16
CA GLY A 50 -18.07 6.94 -0.34
C GLY A 50 -17.90 5.45 -0.01
N ASN A 51 -17.27 4.68 -0.91
CA ASN A 51 -16.94 3.27 -0.66
C ASN A 51 -15.76 3.12 0.32
N GLU A 52 -14.73 3.95 0.20
CA GLU A 52 -13.59 3.94 1.11
C GLU A 52 -14.01 4.32 2.53
N LEU A 53 -14.87 5.33 2.70
CA LEU A 53 -15.46 5.66 4.01
C LEU A 53 -16.26 4.49 4.61
N LYS A 54 -16.99 3.72 3.78
CA LYS A 54 -17.71 2.52 4.25
C LYS A 54 -16.74 1.43 4.71
N LYS A 55 -15.67 1.17 3.96
CA LYS A 55 -14.63 0.21 4.35
C LYS A 55 -13.93 0.64 5.63
N GLU A 56 -13.57 1.91 5.75
CA GLU A 56 -12.95 2.48 6.95
C GLU A 56 -13.86 2.27 8.18
N LYS A 57 -15.15 2.58 8.05
CA LYS A 57 -16.13 2.30 9.13
C LYS A 57 -16.18 0.82 9.49
N GLN A 58 -16.16 -0.08 8.51
CA GLN A 58 -16.14 -1.53 8.76
C GLN A 58 -14.87 -1.99 9.48
N VAL A 59 -13.71 -1.47 9.09
CA VAL A 59 -12.43 -1.76 9.74
C VAL A 59 -12.44 -1.26 11.18
N ASN A 60 -12.89 -0.02 11.40
CA ASN A 60 -12.99 0.57 12.74
C ASN A 60 -13.94 -0.23 13.63
N GLN A 61 -15.10 -0.65 13.09
CA GLN A 61 -16.01 -1.52 13.84
C GLN A 61 -15.36 -2.85 14.22
N ARG A 62 -14.56 -3.44 13.32
CA ARG A 62 -13.83 -4.68 13.60
C ARG A 62 -12.77 -4.48 14.68
N ILE A 63 -12.09 -3.34 14.68
CA ILE A 63 -11.13 -2.97 15.74
C ILE A 63 -11.85 -2.83 17.07
N GLU A 64 -12.97 -2.13 17.13
CA GLU A 64 -13.77 -1.99 18.35
C GLU A 64 -14.19 -3.34 18.92
N ASN A 65 -14.73 -4.22 18.06
CA ASN A 65 -15.15 -5.56 18.47
C ASN A 65 -13.96 -6.37 19.03
N MET A 66 -12.79 -6.28 18.39
CA MET A 66 -11.57 -6.94 18.85
C MET A 66 -11.08 -6.37 20.19
N MET A 67 -11.17 -5.05 20.39
CA MET A 67 -10.81 -4.39 21.64
C MET A 67 -11.75 -4.79 22.79
N GLN A 68 -13.05 -4.92 22.51
CA GLN A 68 -14.02 -5.43 23.48
C GLN A 68 -13.72 -6.89 23.87
N GLN A 69 -13.41 -7.75 22.89
CA GLN A 69 -13.01 -9.12 23.16
C GLN A 69 -11.73 -9.17 24.00
N LYS A 70 -10.72 -8.35 23.66
CA LYS A 70 -9.47 -8.24 24.43
C LYS A 70 -9.72 -7.85 25.89
N ALA A 71 -10.66 -6.93 26.14
CA ALA A 71 -11.00 -6.47 27.49
C ALA A 71 -11.61 -7.58 28.37
N GLN A 72 -12.22 -8.60 27.77
CA GLN A 72 -12.83 -9.73 28.49
C GLN A 72 -11.82 -10.85 28.80
N ILE A 73 -10.59 -10.77 28.28
CA ILE A 73 -9.58 -11.80 28.51
C ILE A 73 -9.06 -11.72 29.94
N THR A 74 -9.13 -12.84 30.65
CA THR A 74 -8.62 -12.96 32.02
C THR A 74 -7.11 -13.24 32.03
N SER A 75 -6.42 -12.83 33.09
CA SER A 75 -4.99 -13.12 33.28
C SER A 75 -4.68 -14.63 33.28
N GLN A 76 -5.61 -15.47 33.73
CA GLN A 76 -5.45 -16.93 33.71
C GLN A 76 -5.52 -17.50 32.29
N GLN A 77 -6.48 -17.04 31.47
CA GLN A 77 -6.56 -17.40 30.05
C GLN A 77 -5.32 -16.94 29.30
N LEU A 78 -4.84 -15.72 29.58
CA LEU A 78 -3.62 -15.18 28.98
C LEU A 78 -2.41 -16.05 29.33
N ARG A 79 -2.25 -16.44 30.59
CA ARG A 79 -1.16 -17.32 31.02
C ARG A 79 -1.23 -18.70 30.36
N LYS A 80 -2.43 -19.28 30.23
CA LYS A 80 -2.62 -20.55 29.52
C LYS A 80 -2.26 -20.43 28.03
N ALA A 81 -2.69 -19.36 27.38
CA ALA A 81 -2.36 -19.09 25.98
C ALA A 81 -0.85 -18.89 25.80
N GLN A 82 -0.20 -18.16 26.71
CA GLN A 82 1.24 -17.96 26.70
C GLN A 82 1.99 -19.29 26.73
N LEU A 83 1.66 -20.19 27.65
CA LEU A 83 2.29 -21.51 27.73
C LEU A 83 2.11 -22.34 26.45
N GLN A 84 0.95 -22.25 25.80
CA GLN A 84 0.69 -22.94 24.54
C GLN A 84 1.49 -22.34 23.38
N VAL A 85 1.56 -21.01 23.30
CA VAL A 85 2.34 -20.28 22.29
C VAL A 85 3.83 -20.55 22.47
N ASP A 86 4.34 -20.53 23.70
CA ASP A 86 5.75 -20.79 23.99
C ASP A 86 6.14 -22.21 23.59
N LYS A 87 5.30 -23.20 23.90
CA LYS A 87 5.54 -24.59 23.47
C LYS A 87 5.62 -24.68 21.94
N PHE A 88 4.69 -24.06 21.23
CA PHE A 88 4.69 -24.06 19.77
C PHE A 88 5.90 -23.30 19.19
N ALA A 89 6.29 -22.18 19.80
CA ALA A 89 7.47 -21.42 19.41
C ALA A 89 8.75 -22.23 19.61
N MET A 90 8.86 -23.01 20.69
CA MET A 90 9.97 -23.94 20.91
C MET A 90 10.06 -25.00 19.81
N ASP A 91 8.93 -25.58 19.40
CA ASP A 91 8.89 -26.58 18.31
C ASP A 91 9.32 -25.98 16.96
N LEU A 92 8.90 -24.74 16.67
CA LEU A 92 9.32 -23.99 15.47
C LEU A 92 10.82 -23.66 15.47
N GLU A 93 11.36 -23.25 16.62
CA GLU A 93 12.78 -22.96 16.75
C GLU A 93 13.62 -24.24 16.68
N GLN A 94 13.14 -25.36 17.21
CA GLN A 94 13.81 -26.65 17.10
C GLN A 94 13.90 -27.13 15.63
N SER A 95 12.90 -26.80 14.82
CA SER A 95 12.85 -27.15 13.39
C SER A 95 13.45 -26.08 12.48
N ARG A 96 14.11 -25.05 13.04
CA ARG A 96 14.70 -23.95 12.27
C ARG A 96 15.83 -24.48 11.36
N ASN A 97 15.65 -24.32 10.05
CA ASN A 97 16.62 -24.74 9.05
C ASN A 97 17.40 -23.53 8.51
N LEU A 98 18.70 -23.47 8.80
CA LEU A 98 19.61 -22.42 8.34
C LEU A 98 20.60 -22.91 7.26
N ASN A 99 20.41 -24.13 6.75
CA ASN A 99 21.32 -24.72 5.75
C ASN A 99 21.11 -24.17 4.33
N ASN A 100 20.01 -23.44 4.10
CA ASN A 100 19.70 -22.86 2.81
C ASN A 100 20.08 -21.39 2.76
N THR A 101 20.77 -20.98 1.70
CA THR A 101 20.91 -19.57 1.34
C THR A 101 19.77 -19.18 0.42
N ILE A 102 18.87 -18.32 0.91
CA ILE A 102 17.74 -17.80 0.11
C ILE A 102 18.13 -16.42 -0.39
N VAL A 103 18.09 -16.23 -1.72
CA VAL A 103 18.36 -14.95 -2.36
C VAL A 103 17.06 -14.40 -2.94
N HIS A 104 16.66 -13.21 -2.51
CA HIS A 104 15.56 -12.45 -3.09
C HIS A 104 16.13 -11.32 -3.93
N VAL A 105 15.84 -11.31 -5.23
CA VAL A 105 16.23 -10.24 -6.15
C VAL A 105 15.00 -9.42 -6.47
N ASP A 106 15.08 -8.13 -6.17
CA ASP A 106 14.04 -7.15 -6.47
C ASP A 106 14.60 -6.12 -7.46
N MET A 107 13.80 -5.69 -8.43
CA MET A 107 14.22 -4.74 -9.45
C MET A 107 13.69 -3.36 -9.11
N ASP A 108 14.57 -2.37 -8.96
CA ASP A 108 14.16 -1.01 -8.61
C ASP A 108 13.34 -0.38 -9.74
N ALA A 109 12.06 -0.08 -9.47
CA ALA A 109 11.13 0.60 -10.38
C ALA A 109 11.16 0.03 -11.81
N PHE A 110 11.08 -1.30 -11.93
CA PHE A 110 11.34 -2.06 -13.15
C PHE A 110 10.72 -1.45 -14.41
N TYR A 111 9.42 -1.16 -14.40
CA TYR A 111 8.74 -0.62 -15.58
C TYR A 111 9.24 0.79 -15.94
N ALA A 112 9.43 1.67 -14.96
CA ALA A 112 9.96 3.01 -15.21
C ALA A 112 11.42 2.96 -15.69
N ALA A 113 12.23 2.05 -15.13
CA ALA A 113 13.62 1.84 -15.52
C ALA A 113 13.75 1.36 -16.97
N VAL A 114 12.85 0.48 -17.43
CA VAL A 114 12.78 0.04 -18.83
C VAL A 114 12.46 1.23 -19.75
N GLU A 115 11.45 2.04 -19.42
CA GLU A 115 11.08 3.22 -20.22
C GLU A 115 12.20 4.29 -20.24
N MET A 116 12.93 4.49 -19.13
CA MET A 116 14.09 5.40 -19.06
C MET A 116 15.30 4.89 -19.86
N ARG A 117 15.45 3.57 -19.99
CA ARG A 117 16.48 2.96 -20.83
C ARG A 117 16.16 3.19 -22.31
N ASP A 118 14.92 2.94 -22.69
CA ASP A 118 14.48 3.00 -24.08
C ASP A 118 14.28 4.45 -24.57
N ASN A 119 13.95 5.37 -23.65
CA ASN A 119 13.91 6.81 -23.90
C ASN A 119 14.76 7.59 -22.87
N PRO A 120 16.05 7.83 -23.17
CA PRO A 120 16.98 8.49 -22.24
C PRO A 120 16.57 9.91 -21.81
N GLU A 121 15.72 10.62 -22.57
CA GLU A 121 15.23 11.95 -22.21
C GLU A 121 14.33 11.98 -20.97
N LEU A 122 13.91 10.80 -20.49
CA LEU A 122 13.07 10.64 -19.30
C LEU A 122 13.89 10.50 -18.01
N LYS A 123 15.22 10.33 -18.08
CA LYS A 123 16.05 10.00 -16.91
C LYS A 123 16.00 11.05 -15.79
N ASP A 124 15.95 12.32 -16.16
CA ASP A 124 15.97 13.44 -15.20
C ASP A 124 14.56 14.01 -14.94
N LYS A 125 13.50 13.29 -15.32
CA LYS A 125 12.11 13.73 -15.20
C LYS A 125 11.32 12.79 -14.28
N PRO A 126 10.39 13.31 -13.46
CA PRO A 126 9.49 12.45 -12.70
C PRO A 126 8.53 11.75 -13.66
N ILE A 127 8.63 10.43 -13.75
CA ILE A 127 7.78 9.59 -14.61
C ILE A 127 6.99 8.57 -13.80
N ALA A 128 5.83 8.19 -14.32
CA ALA A 128 5.07 7.04 -13.84
C ALA A 128 4.55 6.27 -15.06
N VAL A 129 4.60 4.94 -15.00
CA VAL A 129 4.09 4.08 -16.07
C VAL A 129 2.65 3.70 -15.76
N GLY A 130 1.77 3.71 -16.74
CA GLY A 130 0.35 3.37 -16.58
C GLY A 130 -0.58 4.28 -17.37
N SER A 131 -1.79 4.46 -16.90
CA SER A 131 -2.81 5.34 -17.50
C SER A 131 -3.35 6.33 -16.47
N MET A 132 -4.16 7.28 -16.92
CA MET A 132 -4.84 8.22 -16.02
C MET A 132 -5.79 7.54 -15.02
N SER A 133 -6.20 6.29 -15.28
CA SER A 133 -7.02 5.54 -14.32
C SER A 133 -6.21 4.80 -13.27
N MET A 134 -4.98 4.36 -13.60
CA MET A 134 -4.15 3.59 -12.69
C MET A 134 -2.67 3.64 -13.09
N LEU A 135 -1.81 3.87 -12.11
CA LEU A 135 -0.36 3.81 -12.25
C LEU A 135 0.15 2.42 -11.85
N VAL A 136 1.23 1.98 -12.50
CA VAL A 136 1.90 0.71 -12.22
C VAL A 136 3.39 0.99 -12.03
N SER A 137 3.89 0.52 -10.89
CA SER A 137 5.33 0.45 -10.63
C SER A 137 5.52 -0.81 -9.80
N ARG A 138 6.24 -1.78 -10.35
CA ARG A 138 6.88 -2.87 -9.60
C ARG A 138 8.34 -2.81 -9.92
#